data_AF-A0A6I7YH64-F1
#
_entry.id   AF-A0A6I7YH64-F1
#
_cell.length_a   1.000
_cell.length_b   1.000
_cell.length_c   1.000
_cell.angle_alpha   90.00
_cell.angle_beta   90.00
_cell.angle_gamma   90.00
#
_symmetry.space_group_name_H-M   'P 1'
#
loop_
_entity.id
_entity.type
_entity.pdbx_description
1 polymer ?
#
loop_
_entity_poly.entity_id
_entity_poly.type
_entity_poly.pdbx_seq_one_letter_code
_entity_poly.pdbx_strand_id
1 'polypeptide(L)'
;MTSTATKARVTKRNRLIRLADVGLAIIVVSIPLQFWDDFTSFMLACLGSCVTGFGVSKLRKTIDSADLPTIELDEYMLQLHVEAREDGLKLALFSSMFMFMACGAIALGTRFVDSMDGIFVASLFFKLIMLQMLWVPFTVARSLAGKFNRDELISKD
;
A
#
# COMPACT_ATOMS: atom_id res chain seq x y z
N MET A 1 4.29 -0.88 -34.44
CA MET A 1 3.85 -2.01 -33.59
C MET A 1 4.37 -1.94 -32.14
N THR A 2 5.48 -1.26 -31.87
CA THR A 2 6.02 -1.04 -30.50
C THR A 2 5.09 -0.19 -29.61
N SER A 3 4.32 0.75 -30.18
CA SER A 3 3.36 1.63 -29.46
C SER A 3 2.33 0.86 -28.61
N THR A 4 1.66 -0.14 -29.19
CA THR A 4 0.58 -0.91 -28.57
C THR A 4 1.04 -1.82 -27.43
N ALA A 5 2.22 -2.44 -27.55
CA ALA A 5 2.75 -3.35 -26.53
C ALA A 5 3.16 -2.62 -25.22
N THR A 6 3.66 -1.39 -25.31
CA THR A 6 3.97 -0.58 -24.11
C THR A 6 2.71 0.01 -23.49
N LYS A 7 1.75 0.50 -24.30
CA LYS A 7 0.44 0.92 -23.77
C LYS A 7 -0.22 -0.20 -22.96
N ALA A 8 -0.19 -1.44 -23.48
CA ALA A 8 -0.70 -2.60 -22.77
C ALA A 8 0.03 -2.88 -21.43
N ARG A 9 1.36 -2.70 -21.38
CA ARG A 9 2.16 -2.83 -20.15
C ARG A 9 1.81 -1.78 -19.11
N VAL A 10 1.73 -0.50 -19.50
CA VAL A 10 1.33 0.62 -18.63
C VAL A 10 -0.10 0.40 -18.09
N THR A 11 -1.05 0.01 -18.95
CA THR A 11 -2.43 -0.30 -18.52
C THR A 11 -2.46 -1.45 -17.52
N LYS A 12 -1.65 -2.50 -17.72
CA LYS A 12 -1.55 -3.63 -16.80
C LYS A 12 -1.01 -3.21 -15.44
N ARG A 13 0.07 -2.41 -15.39
CA ARG A 13 0.64 -1.88 -14.14
C ARG A 13 -0.37 -0.99 -13.41
N ASN A 14 -1.05 -0.07 -14.11
CA ASN A 14 -2.09 0.78 -13.51
C ASN A 14 -3.26 -0.02 -12.94
N ARG A 15 -3.66 -1.12 -13.59
CA ARG A 15 -4.70 -2.00 -13.06
C ARG A 15 -4.27 -2.70 -11.77
N LEU A 16 -3.00 -3.11 -11.67
CA LEU A 16 -2.45 -3.71 -10.45
C LEU A 16 -2.35 -2.70 -9.31
N ILE A 17 -1.95 -1.45 -9.61
CA ILE A 17 -1.96 -0.36 -8.62
C ILE A 17 -3.38 -0.13 -8.10
N ARG A 18 -4.38 -0.01 -9.00
CA ARG A 18 -5.79 0.13 -8.60
C ARG A 18 -6.30 -1.05 -7.77
N LEU A 19 -5.90 -2.28 -8.11
CA LEU A 19 -6.29 -3.47 -7.35
C LEU A 19 -5.74 -3.43 -5.92
N ALA A 20 -4.49 -3.02 -5.74
CA ALA A 20 -3.90 -2.84 -4.42
C ALA A 20 -4.54 -1.66 -3.66
N ASP A 21 -4.83 -0.54 -4.34
CA ASP A 21 -5.57 0.59 -3.74
C ASP A 21 -6.96 0.15 -3.24
N VAL A 22 -7.68 -0.67 -4.00
CA VAL A 22 -8.98 -1.23 -3.59
C VAL A 22 -8.82 -2.14 -2.37
N GLY A 23 -7.80 -2.99 -2.34
CA GLY A 23 -7.49 -3.82 -1.17
C GLY A 23 -7.23 -3.00 0.08
N LEU A 24 -6.46 -1.91 -0.03
CA LEU A 24 -6.20 -0.98 1.08
C LEU A 24 -7.46 -0.25 1.52
N ALA A 25 -8.30 0.19 0.57
CA ALA A 25 -9.58 0.83 0.88
C ALA A 25 -10.50 -0.12 1.65
N ILE A 26 -10.53 -1.42 1.32
CA ILE A 26 -11.30 -2.42 2.07
C ILE A 26 -10.83 -2.49 3.53
N ILE A 27 -9.51 -2.46 3.78
CA ILE A 27 -8.97 -2.44 5.15
C ILE A 27 -9.39 -1.15 5.87
N VAL A 28 -9.34 0.01 5.21
CA VAL A 28 -9.78 1.29 5.81
C VAL A 28 -11.26 1.26 6.17
N VAL A 29 -12.11 0.75 5.28
CA VAL A 29 -13.57 0.61 5.52
C VAL A 29 -13.86 -0.39 6.64
N SER A 30 -13.00 -1.39 6.85
CA SER A 30 -13.18 -2.36 7.93
C SER A 30 -13.11 -1.70 9.33
N ILE A 31 -12.31 -0.64 9.50
CA ILE A 31 -12.10 0.03 10.79
C ILE A 31 -13.41 0.58 11.38
N PRO A 32 -14.18 1.47 10.70
CA PRO A 32 -15.46 1.94 11.21
C PRO A 32 -16.52 0.83 11.26
N LEU A 33 -16.45 -0.19 10.38
CA LEU A 33 -17.42 -1.28 10.40
C LEU A 33 -17.35 -2.11 11.69
N GLN A 34 -16.21 -2.09 12.38
CA GLN A 34 -16.02 -2.82 13.63
C GLN A 34 -17.02 -2.42 14.72
N PHE A 35 -17.51 -1.18 14.71
CA PHE A 35 -18.51 -0.71 15.67
C PHE A 35 -19.91 -1.34 15.49
N TRP A 36 -20.17 -1.95 14.32
CA TRP A 36 -21.42 -2.68 14.05
C TRP A 36 -21.23 -4.19 14.14
N ASP A 37 -20.16 -4.71 13.55
CA ASP A 37 -19.87 -6.15 13.53
C ASP A 37 -18.35 -6.39 13.47
N ASP A 38 -17.79 -6.88 14.58
CA ASP A 38 -16.35 -7.14 14.70
C ASP A 38 -15.90 -8.30 13.81
N PHE A 39 -16.72 -9.35 13.66
CA PHE A 39 -16.35 -10.52 12.86
C PHE A 39 -16.27 -10.17 11.38
N THR A 40 -17.32 -9.54 10.84
CA THR A 40 -17.34 -9.14 9.42
C THR A 40 -16.26 -8.10 9.12
N SER A 41 -16.05 -7.16 10.05
CA SER A 41 -14.95 -6.19 9.95
C SER A 41 -13.58 -6.88 9.89
N PHE A 42 -13.32 -7.85 10.76
CA PHE A 42 -12.04 -8.58 10.76
C PHE A 42 -11.85 -9.41 9.49
N MET A 43 -12.89 -10.10 9.01
CA MET A 43 -12.83 -10.83 7.74
C MET A 43 -12.55 -9.90 6.55
N LEU A 44 -13.16 -8.72 6.51
CA LEU A 44 -12.87 -7.72 5.48
C LEU A 44 -11.43 -7.23 5.52
N ALA A 45 -10.87 -7.00 6.72
CA ALA A 45 -9.46 -6.62 6.86
C ALA A 45 -8.52 -7.70 6.32
N CYS A 46 -8.79 -8.98 6.63
CA CYS A 46 -8.04 -10.12 6.09
C CYS A 46 -8.18 -10.24 4.57
N LEU A 47 -9.38 -10.05 4.03
CA LEU A 47 -9.60 -10.08 2.58
C LEU A 47 -8.86 -8.94 1.89
N GLY A 48 -8.99 -7.72 2.41
CA GLY A 48 -8.28 -6.54 1.91
C GLY A 48 -6.76 -6.72 1.95
N SER A 49 -6.23 -7.35 3.00
CA SER A 49 -4.80 -7.62 3.13
C SER A 49 -4.30 -8.64 2.10
N CYS A 50 -5.05 -9.72 1.86
CA CYS A 50 -4.76 -10.68 0.80
C CYS A 50 -4.79 -10.05 -0.60
N VAL A 51 -5.83 -9.27 -0.91
CA VAL A 51 -5.97 -8.58 -2.21
C VAL A 51 -4.82 -7.61 -2.44
N THR A 52 -4.48 -6.82 -1.42
CA THR A 52 -3.36 -5.86 -1.49
C THR A 52 -2.04 -6.61 -1.69
N GLY A 53 -1.75 -7.61 -0.88
CA GLY A 53 -0.52 -8.41 -0.98
C GLY A 53 -0.36 -9.06 -2.35
N PHE A 54 -1.45 -9.59 -2.92
CA PHE A 54 -1.45 -10.14 -4.28
C PHE A 54 -1.16 -9.06 -5.34
N GLY A 55 -1.82 -7.90 -5.24
CA GLY A 55 -1.59 -6.76 -6.13
C GLY A 55 -0.14 -6.28 -6.11
N VAL A 56 0.42 -6.10 -4.91
CA VAL A 56 1.82 -5.69 -4.71
C VAL A 56 2.79 -6.75 -5.24
N SER A 57 2.58 -8.03 -4.95
CA SER A 57 3.45 -9.11 -5.43
C SER A 57 3.49 -9.18 -6.96
N LYS A 58 2.32 -9.05 -7.61
CA LYS A 58 2.23 -9.01 -9.06
C LYS A 58 2.84 -7.72 -9.63
N LEU A 59 2.66 -6.58 -8.97
CA LEU A 59 3.26 -5.32 -9.38
C LEU A 59 4.79 -5.41 -9.32
N ARG A 60 5.36 -5.95 -8.24
CA ARG A 60 6.80 -6.20 -8.10
C ARG A 60 7.38 -7.05 -9.23
N LYS A 61 6.67 -8.11 -9.63
CA LYS A 61 7.09 -8.93 -10.79
C LYS A 61 7.06 -8.16 -12.12
N THR A 62 6.24 -7.11 -12.25
CA THR A 62 6.19 -6.29 -13.49
C THR A 62 7.23 -5.18 -13.57
N ILE A 63 7.89 -4.89 -12.46
CA ILE A 63 9.04 -3.97 -12.35
C ILE A 63 10.35 -4.76 -12.18
N ASP A 64 10.32 -6.05 -12.56
CA ASP A 64 11.44 -7.01 -12.45
C ASP A 64 12.11 -7.04 -11.08
N SER A 65 11.32 -6.87 -10.02
CA SER A 65 11.85 -6.84 -8.65
C SER A 65 12.91 -5.76 -8.44
N ALA A 66 12.95 -4.71 -9.28
CA ALA A 66 13.89 -3.58 -9.14
C ALA A 66 13.72 -2.80 -7.82
N ASP A 67 12.77 -3.18 -6.96
CA ASP A 67 12.65 -2.71 -5.58
C ASP A 67 13.52 -3.47 -4.56
N LEU A 68 14.12 -4.61 -4.96
CA LEU A 68 14.94 -5.48 -4.10
C LEU A 68 16.44 -5.10 -4.17
N PRO A 69 17.15 -5.14 -3.03
CA PRO A 69 18.52 -4.65 -2.91
C PRO A 69 19.60 -5.52 -3.59
N THR A 70 19.21 -6.64 -4.21
CA THR A 70 20.12 -7.68 -4.72
C THR A 70 20.27 -7.69 -6.24
N ILE A 71 19.66 -6.76 -6.96
CA ILE A 71 19.74 -6.70 -8.43
C ILE A 71 20.80 -5.69 -8.84
N GLU A 72 21.65 -6.07 -9.80
CA GLU A 72 22.58 -5.14 -10.46
C GLU A 72 21.76 -4.15 -11.31
N LEU A 73 21.54 -2.95 -10.76
CA LEU A 73 20.88 -1.84 -11.46
C LEU A 73 21.94 -1.01 -12.18
N ASP A 74 21.66 -0.67 -13.45
CA ASP A 74 22.38 0.36 -14.19
C ASP A 74 22.34 1.71 -13.43
N GLU A 75 23.32 2.58 -13.64
CA GLU A 75 23.54 3.79 -12.84
C GLU A 75 22.34 4.74 -12.85
N TYR A 76 21.64 4.80 -13.99
CA TYR A 76 20.37 5.51 -14.15
C TYR A 76 19.22 4.87 -13.36
N MET A 77 19.10 3.54 -13.40
CA MET A 77 18.06 2.80 -12.67
C MET A 77 18.26 2.91 -11.15
N LEU A 78 19.53 2.96 -10.71
CA LEU A 78 19.89 3.10 -9.31
C LEU A 78 19.49 4.47 -8.76
N GLN A 79 19.69 5.55 -9.52
CA GLN A 79 19.19 6.88 -9.16
C GLN A 79 17.66 6.92 -9.07
N LEU A 80 16.97 6.32 -10.04
CA LEU A 80 15.50 6.26 -10.06
C LEU A 80 14.95 5.47 -8.86
N HIS A 81 15.62 4.38 -8.49
CA HIS A 81 15.30 3.58 -7.31
C HIS A 81 15.51 4.37 -6.01
N VAL A 82 16.64 5.07 -5.85
CA VAL A 82 16.93 5.88 -4.66
C VAL A 82 15.89 6.99 -4.50
N GLU A 83 15.56 7.70 -5.57
CA GLU A 83 14.58 8.78 -5.53
C GLU A 83 13.16 8.24 -5.25
N ALA A 84 12.77 7.12 -5.88
CA ALA A 84 11.48 6.48 -5.59
C ALA A 84 11.39 5.95 -4.16
N ARG A 85 12.51 5.46 -3.60
CA ARG A 85 12.60 5.04 -2.20
C ARG A 85 12.50 6.23 -1.27
N GLU A 86 13.12 7.36 -1.57
CA GLU A 86 13.03 8.57 -0.75
C GLU A 86 11.61 9.14 -0.73
N ASP A 87 10.94 9.22 -1.88
CA ASP A 87 9.54 9.63 -1.98
C ASP A 87 8.61 8.66 -1.24
N GLY A 88 8.81 7.36 -1.44
CA GLY A 88 8.06 6.30 -0.77
C GLY A 88 8.27 6.33 0.75
N LEU A 89 9.50 6.60 1.21
CA LEU A 89 9.85 6.71 2.62
C LEU A 89 9.27 7.97 3.26
N LYS A 90 9.31 9.13 2.59
CA LYS A 90 8.64 10.35 3.07
C LYS A 90 7.14 10.12 3.25
N LEU A 91 6.49 9.48 2.28
CA LEU A 91 5.06 9.19 2.33
C LEU A 91 4.74 8.13 3.40
N ALA A 92 5.58 7.12 3.56
CA ALA A 92 5.48 6.12 4.63
C ALA A 92 5.68 6.72 6.02
N LEU A 93 6.61 7.66 6.20
CA LEU A 93 6.82 8.38 7.45
C LEU A 93 5.61 9.23 7.79
N PHE A 94 5.09 9.98 6.81
CA PHE A 94 3.89 10.78 6.99
C PHE A 94 2.68 9.91 7.38
N SER A 95 2.48 8.79 6.70
CA SER A 95 1.39 7.85 7.03
C SER A 95 1.58 7.20 8.40
N SER A 96 2.82 6.88 8.79
CA SER A 96 3.13 6.34 10.13
C SER A 96 2.82 7.34 11.23
N MET A 97 3.16 8.61 11.03
CA MET A 97 2.87 9.68 11.99
C MET A 97 1.37 9.92 12.13
N PHE A 98 0.63 9.89 11.02
CA PHE A 98 -0.82 9.91 11.04
C PHE A 98 -1.42 8.72 11.79
N MET A 99 -0.91 7.50 11.54
CA MET A 99 -1.32 6.30 12.26
C MET A 99 -1.04 6.39 13.76
N PHE A 100 0.10 6.95 14.15
CA PHE A 100 0.42 7.15 15.56
C PHE A 100 -0.57 8.09 16.25
N MET A 101 -0.97 9.18 15.58
CA MET A 101 -2.02 10.07 16.08
C MET A 101 -3.38 9.37 16.17
N ALA A 102 -3.75 8.56 15.17
CA ALA A 102 -4.99 7.78 15.19
C ALA A 102 -5.01 6.77 16.35
N CYS A 103 -3.91 6.05 16.57
CA CYS A 103 -3.71 5.16 17.71
C CYS A 103 -3.85 5.90 19.04
N GLY A 104 -3.25 7.08 19.17
CA GLY A 104 -3.38 7.93 20.36
C GLY A 104 -4.82 8.38 20.60
N ALA A 105 -5.54 8.76 19.54
CA ALA A 105 -6.95 9.13 19.63
C ALA A 105 -7.83 7.95 20.09
N ILE A 106 -7.58 6.74 19.57
CA ILE A 106 -8.28 5.52 19.99
C ILE A 106 -7.99 5.22 21.46
N ALA A 107 -6.73 5.28 21.89
CA ALA A 107 -6.33 5.03 23.28
C ALA A 107 -6.90 6.07 24.27
N LEU A 108 -7.11 7.30 23.83
CA LEU A 108 -7.85 8.29 24.60
C LEU A 108 -9.35 7.96 24.62
N GLY A 109 -9.92 7.59 23.47
CA GLY A 109 -11.33 7.20 23.34
C GLY A 109 -11.73 6.03 24.23
N THR A 110 -10.86 5.04 24.42
CA THR A 110 -11.10 3.90 25.30
C THR A 110 -11.29 4.29 26.77
N ARG A 111 -10.84 5.49 27.20
CA ARG A 111 -11.09 5.99 28.56
C ARG A 111 -12.47 6.60 28.75
N PHE A 112 -13.15 6.95 27.66
CA PHE A 112 -14.44 7.64 27.69
C PHE A 112 -15.60 6.76 27.23
N VAL A 113 -15.31 5.55 26.73
CA VAL A 113 -16.29 4.65 26.15
C VAL A 113 -16.16 3.27 26.80
N ASP A 114 -17.07 2.97 27.73
CA ASP A 114 -17.09 1.71 28.50
C ASP A 114 -17.34 0.46 27.63
N SER A 115 -17.82 0.62 26.39
CA SER A 115 -18.08 -0.49 25.46
C SER A 115 -16.82 -0.98 24.72
N MET A 116 -15.66 -0.36 24.91
CA MET A 116 -14.40 -0.76 24.27
C MET A 116 -13.65 -1.79 25.11
N ASP A 117 -14.06 -3.06 24.99
CA ASP A 117 -13.35 -4.19 25.59
C ASP A 117 -11.93 -4.37 25.02
N GLY A 118 -11.03 -4.99 25.77
CA GLY A 118 -9.63 -5.20 25.37
C GLY A 118 -9.48 -5.96 24.05
N ILE A 119 -10.37 -6.92 23.77
CA ILE A 119 -10.39 -7.68 22.51
C ILE A 119 -10.77 -6.76 21.34
N PHE A 120 -11.77 -5.90 21.53
CA PHE A 120 -12.20 -4.94 20.52
C PHE A 120 -11.05 -4.00 20.14
N VAL A 121 -10.37 -3.45 21.15
CA VAL A 121 -9.24 -2.54 20.96
C VAL A 121 -8.07 -3.24 20.27
N ALA A 122 -7.75 -4.48 20.66
CA ALA A 122 -6.69 -5.28 20.04
C ALA A 122 -6.99 -5.59 18.56
N SER A 123 -8.23 -5.97 18.23
CA SER A 123 -8.70 -6.19 16.85
C SER A 123 -8.53 -4.93 16.00
N LEU A 124 -8.83 -3.76 16.56
CA LEU A 124 -8.72 -2.47 15.88
C LEU A 124 -7.24 -2.11 15.61
N PHE A 125 -6.36 -2.22 16.60
CA PHE A 125 -4.92 -2.00 16.40
C PHE A 125 -4.30 -2.98 15.41
N PHE A 126 -4.73 -4.25 15.43
CA PHE A 126 -4.24 -5.24 14.49
C PHE A 126 -4.54 -4.86 13.03
N LYS A 127 -5.76 -4.35 12.75
CA LYS A 127 -6.15 -3.85 11.42
C LYS A 127 -5.29 -2.66 10.99
N LEU A 128 -5.00 -1.74 11.90
CA LEU A 128 -4.12 -0.58 11.64
C LEU A 128 -2.68 -1.02 11.31
N ILE A 129 -2.15 -1.98 12.07
CA ILE A 129 -0.82 -2.56 11.82
C ILE A 129 -0.78 -3.24 10.46
N MET A 130 -1.80 -4.06 10.12
CA MET A 130 -1.91 -4.68 8.80
C MET A 130 -1.92 -3.65 7.67
N LEU A 131 -2.68 -2.57 7.84
CA LEU A 131 -2.71 -1.49 6.85
C LEU A 131 -1.31 -0.89 6.65
N GLN A 132 -0.61 -0.57 7.74
CA GLN A 132 0.71 0.04 7.67
C GLN A 132 1.76 -0.90 7.07
N MET A 133 1.76 -2.18 7.46
CA MET A 133 2.67 -3.19 6.92
C MET A 133 2.54 -3.37 5.41
N LEU A 134 1.35 -3.19 4.86
CA LEU A 134 1.10 -3.29 3.41
C LEU A 134 1.30 -1.96 2.69
N TRP A 135 0.95 -0.84 3.33
CA TRP A 135 1.05 0.50 2.76
C TRP A 135 2.50 0.87 2.46
N VAL A 136 3.42 0.69 3.42
CA VAL A 136 4.83 1.08 3.27
C VAL A 136 5.53 0.44 2.06
N PRO A 137 5.51 -0.90 1.85
CA PRO A 137 6.11 -1.49 0.67
C PRO A 137 5.34 -1.13 -0.62
N PHE A 138 4.03 -0.92 -0.52
CA PHE A 138 3.22 -0.54 -1.67
C PHE A 138 3.53 0.86 -2.17
N THR A 139 3.75 1.85 -1.31
CA THR A 139 4.04 3.23 -1.73
C THR A 139 5.34 3.32 -2.51
N VAL A 140 6.37 2.58 -2.09
CA VAL A 140 7.65 2.47 -2.81
C VAL A 140 7.43 1.82 -4.18
N ALA A 141 6.75 0.66 -4.23
CA ALA A 141 6.48 -0.05 -5.48
C ALA A 141 5.61 0.78 -6.45
N ARG A 142 4.64 1.53 -5.93
CA ARG A 142 3.77 2.43 -6.69
C ARG A 142 4.55 3.62 -7.26
N SER A 143 5.42 4.25 -6.46
CA SER A 143 6.26 5.37 -6.91
C SER A 143 7.17 4.94 -8.06
N LEU A 144 7.85 3.80 -7.90
CA LEU A 144 8.76 3.25 -8.91
C LEU A 144 8.01 2.84 -10.20
N ALA A 145 6.85 2.18 -10.07
CA ALA A 145 6.01 1.86 -11.22
C ALA A 145 5.48 3.10 -11.95
N GLY A 146 5.21 4.18 -11.22
CA GLY A 146 4.80 5.47 -11.78
C GLY A 146 5.91 6.11 -12.63
N LYS A 147 7.15 6.11 -12.14
CA LYS A 147 8.31 6.63 -12.88
C LYS A 147 8.58 5.82 -14.15
N PHE A 148 8.56 4.49 -14.08
CA PHE A 148 8.67 3.64 -15.27
C PHE A 148 7.56 3.88 -16.30
N ASN A 149 6.32 4.05 -15.86
CA ASN A 149 5.24 4.36 -16.78
C ASN A 149 5.43 5.71 -17.47
N ARG A 150 5.96 6.73 -16.75
CA ARG A 150 6.26 8.04 -17.31
C ARG A 150 7.36 7.96 -18.37
N ASP A 151 8.45 7.24 -18.10
CA ASP A 151 9.56 7.09 -19.05
C ASP A 151 9.15 6.29 -20.30
N GLU A 152 8.35 5.24 -20.12
CA GLU A 152 7.77 4.46 -21.22
C GLU A 152 6.82 5.25 -22.12
N LEU A 153 6.22 6.33 -21.60
CA LEU A 153 5.36 7.25 -22.35
C LEU A 153 6.18 8.36 -23.04
N ILE A 154 7.16 8.94 -22.35
CA ILE A 154 8.00 10.03 -22.89
C ILE A 154 8.94 9.54 -23.99
N SER A 155 9.51 8.33 -23.87
CA SER A 155 10.40 7.74 -24.89
C SER A 155 9.73 7.45 -26.25
N LYS A 156 8.45 7.78 -26.39
CA LYS A 156 7.63 7.55 -27.58
C LYS A 156 7.05 8.80 -28.21
N ASP A 157 7.11 9.93 -27.51
CA ASP A 157 6.84 11.23 -28.10
C ASP A 157 8.15 11.75 -28.75
#